data_AF-A0A2S7FBW6-F1
#
_entry.id   AF-A0A2S7FBW6-F1
#
_cell.length_a   1.000
_cell.length_b   1.000
_cell.length_c   1.000
_cell.angle_alpha   90.00
_cell.angle_beta   90.00
_cell.angle_gamma   90.00
#
_symmetry.space_group_name_H-M   'P 1'
#
loop_
_entity.id
_entity.type
_entity.pdbx_description
1 polymer ?
#
loop_
_entity_poly.entity_id
_entity_poly.type
_entity_poly.pdbx_seq_one_letter_code
_entity_poly.pdbx_strand_id
1 'polypeptide(L)'
;MNKKDKKRLIYEAEKQTQEVKNLKRWLTKSIGLSSITMIMAYFGVKSSGILFAIGIIGILFTIIFVIAAIFINMGIKNGQKNIEKILSIVEAV
;
A
#
# COMPACT_ATOMS: atom_id res chain seq x y z
N MET A 1 11.14 23.80 22.53
CA MET A 1 11.17 22.31 22.61
C MET A 1 12.49 21.91 23.24
N ASN A 2 12.46 20.94 24.16
CA ASN A 2 13.67 20.38 24.78
C ASN A 2 14.40 19.46 23.78
N LYS A 3 15.75 19.40 23.85
CA LYS A 3 16.59 18.52 23.02
C LYS A 3 16.13 17.05 22.99
N LYS A 4 15.61 16.53 24.10
CA LYS A 4 15.07 15.15 24.20
C LYS A 4 13.82 14.96 23.35
N ASP A 5 12.89 15.91 23.37
CA ASP A 5 11.66 15.84 22.56
C ASP A 5 11.96 15.97 21.07
N LYS A 6 12.90 16.85 20.69
CA LYS A 6 13.37 16.99 19.30
C LYS A 6 13.93 15.66 18.77
N LYS A 7 14.78 15.00 19.56
CA LYS A 7 15.34 13.68 19.20
C LYS A 7 14.25 12.60 19.06
N ARG A 8 13.26 12.58 19.95
CA ARG A 8 12.15 11.61 19.88
C ARG A 8 11.34 11.78 18.60
N LEU A 9 11.00 13.01 18.24
CA LEU A 9 10.24 13.32 17.03
C LEU A 9 11.00 12.94 15.75
N ILE A 10 12.29 13.25 15.68
CA ILE A 10 13.13 12.85 14.54
C ILE A 10 13.17 11.33 14.40
N TYR A 11 13.37 10.61 15.50
CA TYR A 11 13.37 9.14 15.49
C TYR A 11 12.02 8.55 15.02
N GLU A 12 10.90 9.16 15.44
CA GLU A 12 9.58 8.74 14.98
C GLU A 12 9.38 8.99 13.47
N ALA A 13 9.83 10.15 12.97
CA ALA A 13 9.79 10.48 11.54
C ALA A 13 10.63 9.50 10.70
N GLU A 14 11.82 9.10 11.17
CA GLU A 14 12.66 8.09 10.52
C GLU A 14 11.95 6.74 10.45
N LYS A 15 11.36 6.28 11.57
CA LYS A 15 10.60 5.03 11.61
C LYS A 15 9.42 5.05 10.65
N GLN A 16 8.61 6.12 10.68
CA GLN A 16 7.47 6.26 9.77
C GLN A 16 7.91 6.33 8.30
N THR A 17 9.06 6.96 8.01
CA THR A 17 9.65 6.98 6.65
C THR A 17 9.96 5.57 6.16
N GLN A 18 10.53 4.73 7.03
CA GLN A 18 10.82 3.33 6.69
C GLN A 18 9.53 2.51 6.48
N GLU A 19 8.49 2.73 7.28
CA GLU A 19 7.19 2.09 7.09
C GLU A 19 6.53 2.50 5.76
N VAL A 20 6.56 3.79 5.42
CA VAL A 20 6.06 4.29 4.12
C VAL A 20 6.83 3.67 2.95
N LYS A 21 8.15 3.49 3.07
CA LYS A 21 8.95 2.79 2.06
C LYS A 21 8.54 1.32 1.91
N ASN A 22 8.24 0.64 3.01
CA ASN A 22 7.72 -0.72 2.97
C ASN A 22 6.32 -0.77 2.34
N LEU A 23 5.42 0.14 2.69
CA LEU A 23 4.09 0.25 2.08
C LEU A 23 4.17 0.49 0.58
N LYS A 24 5.11 1.32 0.10
CA LYS A 24 5.34 1.51 -1.34
C LYS A 24 5.70 0.19 -2.05
N ARG A 25 6.54 -0.64 -1.44
CA ARG A 25 6.87 -1.98 -1.97
C ARG A 25 5.65 -2.90 -1.98
N TRP A 26 4.84 -2.87 -0.92
CA TRP A 26 3.59 -3.64 -0.85
C TRP A 26 2.58 -3.17 -1.89
N LEU A 27 2.45 -1.85 -2.14
CA LEU A 27 1.59 -1.31 -3.17
C LEU A 27 1.96 -1.86 -4.55
N THR A 28 3.25 -1.83 -4.91
CA THR A 28 3.73 -2.38 -6.17
C THR A 28 3.40 -3.86 -6.30
N LYS A 29 3.59 -4.65 -5.23
CA LYS A 29 3.22 -6.08 -5.23
C LYS A 29 1.72 -6.29 -5.39
N SER A 30 0.89 -5.52 -4.68
CA SER A 30 -0.58 -5.61 -4.78
C SER A 30 -1.08 -5.27 -6.19
N ILE A 31 -0.54 -4.23 -6.81
CA ILE A 31 -0.88 -3.88 -8.20
C ILE A 31 -0.43 -5.00 -9.15
N GLY A 32 0.78 -5.52 -8.99
CA GLY A 32 1.28 -6.64 -9.82
C GLY A 32 0.39 -7.88 -9.73
N LEU A 33 0.00 -8.28 -8.50
CA LEU A 33 -0.90 -9.42 -8.27
C LEU A 33 -2.31 -9.16 -8.81
N SER A 34 -2.82 -7.94 -8.68
CA SER A 34 -4.08 -7.53 -9.29
C SER A 34 -4.05 -7.73 -10.81
N SER A 35 -2.97 -7.33 -11.48
CA SER A 35 -2.85 -7.50 -12.93
C SER A 35 -2.81 -8.97 -13.36
N ILE A 36 -2.06 -9.81 -12.63
CA ILE A 36 -1.99 -11.26 -12.92
C ILE A 36 -3.37 -11.91 -12.79
N THR A 37 -4.07 -11.63 -11.69
CA THR A 37 -5.41 -12.20 -11.43
C THR A 37 -6.45 -11.67 -12.40
N MET A 38 -6.31 -10.43 -12.87
CA MET A 38 -7.19 -9.86 -13.90
C MET A 38 -7.01 -10.56 -15.26
N ILE A 39 -5.77 -10.91 -15.63
CA ILE A 39 -5.50 -11.71 -16.84
C ILE A 39 -6.13 -13.11 -16.69
N MET A 40 -5.95 -13.76 -15.54
CA MET A 40 -6.58 -15.06 -15.24
C MET A 40 -8.11 -14.96 -15.35
N ALA A 41 -8.72 -13.90 -14.80
CA ALA A 41 -10.14 -13.64 -14.91
C ALA A 41 -10.58 -13.54 -16.37
N TYR A 42 -9.90 -12.72 -17.17
CA TYR A 42 -10.25 -12.47 -18.58
C TYR A 42 -10.25 -13.74 -19.43
N PHE A 43 -9.23 -14.58 -19.31
CA PHE A 43 -9.18 -15.84 -20.05
C PHE A 43 -10.11 -16.90 -19.46
N GLY A 44 -10.21 -16.97 -18.13
CA GLY A 44 -11.02 -17.95 -17.43
C GLY A 44 -12.51 -17.80 -17.76
N VAL A 45 -13.07 -16.59 -17.70
CA VAL A 45 -14.51 -16.37 -17.98
C VAL A 45 -14.91 -16.65 -19.43
N LYS A 46 -13.95 -16.65 -20.36
CA LYS A 46 -14.17 -17.02 -21.77
C LYS A 46 -14.11 -18.53 -22.00
N SER A 47 -13.63 -19.28 -21.02
CA SER A 47 -13.46 -20.73 -21.09
C SER A 47 -14.68 -21.45 -20.49
N SER A 48 -14.71 -22.78 -20.60
CA SER A 48 -15.74 -23.62 -19.98
C SER A 48 -15.14 -24.58 -18.94
N GLY A 49 -16.01 -25.23 -18.15
CA GLY A 49 -15.60 -26.21 -17.14
C GLY A 49 -14.71 -25.59 -16.05
N ILE A 50 -13.61 -26.25 -15.73
CA ILE A 50 -12.72 -25.84 -14.63
C ILE A 50 -12.07 -24.47 -14.86
N LEU A 51 -11.78 -24.13 -16.12
CA LEU A 51 -11.17 -22.83 -16.46
C LEU A 51 -12.13 -21.66 -16.21
N PHE A 52 -13.44 -21.89 -16.37
CA PHE A 52 -14.46 -20.91 -15.99
C PHE A 52 -14.44 -20.62 -14.49
N ALA A 53 -14.38 -21.66 -13.66
CA ALA A 53 -14.30 -21.52 -12.20
C ALA A 53 -13.02 -20.76 -11.78
N ILE A 54 -11.88 -21.03 -12.43
CA ILE A 54 -10.63 -20.27 -12.23
C ILE A 54 -10.84 -18.80 -12.60
N GLY A 55 -11.59 -18.50 -13.66
CA GLY A 55 -11.95 -17.13 -14.04
C GLY A 55 -12.71 -16.38 -12.94
N ILE A 56 -13.72 -17.02 -12.35
CA ILE A 56 -14.49 -16.44 -11.23
C ILE A 56 -13.61 -16.19 -10.01
N ILE A 57 -12.75 -17.16 -9.66
CA ILE A 57 -11.77 -17.00 -8.58
C ILE A 57 -10.81 -15.84 -8.87
N GLY A 58 -10.36 -15.71 -10.12
CA GLY A 58 -9.55 -14.59 -10.59
C GLY A 58 -10.19 -13.23 -10.33
N ILE A 59 -11.49 -13.08 -10.63
CA ILE A 59 -12.25 -11.85 -10.37
C ILE A 59 -12.24 -11.51 -8.88
N LEU A 60 -12.52 -12.48 -8.01
CA LEU A 60 -12.55 -12.26 -6.56
C LEU A 60 -11.19 -11.77 -6.05
N PHE A 61 -10.09 -12.40 -6.49
CA PHE A 61 -8.75 -11.96 -6.10
C PHE A 61 -8.38 -10.59 -6.67
N THR A 62 -8.76 -10.27 -7.92
CA THR A 62 -8.54 -8.94 -8.48
C THR A 62 -9.18 -7.87 -7.61
N ILE A 63 -10.45 -8.07 -7.20
CA ILE A 63 -11.16 -7.13 -6.32
C ILE A 63 -10.41 -6.96 -4.99
N ILE A 64 -9.99 -8.07 -4.36
CA ILE A 64 -9.24 -8.03 -3.10
C ILE A 64 -7.92 -7.24 -3.25
N PHE A 65 -7.14 -7.51 -4.30
CA PHE A 65 -5.86 -6.82 -4.51
C PHE A 65 -6.02 -5.34 -4.85
N VAL A 66 -7.06 -4.97 -5.60
CA VAL A 66 -7.40 -3.56 -5.86
C VAL A 66 -7.77 -2.84 -4.57
N ILE A 67 -8.64 -3.43 -3.75
CA ILE A 67 -9.04 -2.84 -2.47
C ILE A 67 -7.81 -2.68 -1.55
N ALA A 68 -6.96 -3.70 -1.46
CA ALA A 68 -5.72 -3.64 -0.71
C ALA A 68 -4.81 -2.51 -1.22
N ALA A 69 -4.62 -2.38 -2.53
CA ALA A 69 -3.83 -1.31 -3.13
C ALA A 69 -4.38 0.09 -2.79
N ILE A 70 -5.70 0.26 -2.77
CA ILE A 70 -6.34 1.52 -2.36
C ILE A 70 -6.00 1.85 -0.91
N PHE A 71 -6.20 0.91 0.03
CA PHE A 71 -5.90 1.12 1.44
C PHE A 71 -4.40 1.39 1.69
N ILE A 72 -3.51 0.65 1.02
CA ILE A 72 -2.07 0.89 1.12
C ILE A 72 -1.71 2.29 0.61
N ASN A 73 -2.28 2.72 -0.52
CA ASN A 73 -2.05 4.06 -1.06
C ASN A 73 -2.55 5.16 -0.11
N MET A 74 -3.70 4.96 0.53
CA MET A 74 -4.18 5.85 1.60
C MET A 74 -3.21 5.90 2.78
N GLY A 75 -2.72 4.74 3.22
CA GLY A 75 -1.71 4.62 4.28
C GLY A 75 -0.42 5.37 3.95
N ILE A 76 0.08 5.28 2.72
CA ILE A 76 1.25 6.01 2.23
C ILE A 76 1.02 7.53 2.32
N LYS A 77 -0.11 8.02 1.78
CA LYS A 77 -0.44 9.46 1.81
C LYS A 77 -0.55 9.99 3.23
N ASN A 78 -1.17 9.24 4.13
CA ASN A 78 -1.31 9.64 5.53
C ASN A 78 0.03 9.59 6.27
N GLY A 79 0.85 8.57 6.04
CA GLY A 79 2.20 8.47 6.61
C GLY A 79 3.10 9.62 6.17
N GLN A 80 3.07 9.99 4.89
CA GLN A 80 3.83 11.14 4.37
C GLN A 80 3.41 12.45 5.04
N LYS A 81 2.10 12.71 5.16
CA LYS A 81 1.59 13.89 5.87
C LYS A 81 2.01 13.92 7.35
N ASN A 82 2.04 12.77 8.01
CA ASN A 82 2.46 12.68 9.41
C ASN A 82 3.96 13.00 9.55
N ILE A 83 4.81 12.48 8.66
CA ILE A 83 6.24 12.79 8.62
C ILE A 83 6.46 14.29 8.39
N GLU A 84 5.80 14.87 7.40
CA GLU A 84 5.88 16.31 7.09
C GLU A 84 5.47 17.17 8.29
N LYS A 85 4.38 16.79 8.98
CA LYS A 85 3.95 17.47 10.20
C LYS A 85 5.00 17.40 11.29
N ILE A 86 5.60 16.23 11.52
CA ILE A 86 6.67 16.08 12.53
C ILE A 86 7.88 16.97 12.18
N LEU A 87 8.33 16.95 10.93
CA LEU A 87 9.47 17.76 10.47
C LEU A 87 9.19 19.25 10.62
N SER A 88 8.00 19.73 10.27
CA SER A 88 7.62 21.14 10.46
C SER A 88 7.66 21.58 11.93
N ILE A 89 7.28 20.71 12.88
CA ILE A 89 7.35 20.99 14.32
C ILE A 89 8.82 21.06 14.77
N VAL A 90 9.68 20.24 14.19
CA VAL A 90 11.11 20.17 14.51
C VAL A 90 11.88 21.37 13.94
N GLU A 91 11.48 21.88 12.78
CA GLU A 91 12.08 23.05 12.12
C GLU A 91 11.64 24.39 12.73
N ALA A 92 10.40 24.47 13.20
CA ALA A 92 9.86 25.66 13.86
C ALA A 92 10.45 25.92 15.26
N VAL A 93 11.35 25.05 15.76
CA VAL A 93 11.90 25.09 17.12
C VAL A 93 13.41 24.87 17.18
#